data_AF-C4YUZ0-F1
#
_entry.id   AF-C4YUZ0-F1
#
_cell.length_a   1.000
_cell.length_b   1.000
_cell.length_c   1.000
_cell.angle_alpha   90.00
_cell.angle_beta   90.00
_cell.angle_gamma   90.00
#
_symmetry.space_group_name_H-M   'P 1'
#
loop_
_entity.id
_entity.type
_entity.pdbx_description
1 polymer ?
#
loop_
_entity_poly.entity_id
_entity_poly.type
_entity_poly.pdbx_seq_one_letter_code
_entity_poly.pdbx_strand_id
1 'polypeptide(L)' 'MNFTEIFCYVDDFFQELDKHTNSITNHNNKSGPKSRLNRSEVITIIIGYWQSSYDCFKNYCSEANMNSSSKRFSISKL' A
#
# COMPACT_ATOMS: atom_id res chain seq x y z
N MET A 1 -0.39 -16.52 1.96
CA MET A 1 -1.55 -15.61 1.98
C MET A 1 -1.67 -15.01 0.58
N ASN A 2 -2.87 -14.76 0.07
CA ASN A 2 -3.05 -14.15 -1.25
C ASN A 2 -2.99 -12.62 -1.12
N PHE A 3 -1.92 -12.00 -1.63
CA PHE A 3 -1.74 -10.54 -1.55
C PHE A 3 -2.80 -9.76 -2.31
N THR A 4 -3.36 -10.34 -3.37
CA THR A 4 -4.48 -9.74 -4.10
C THR A 4 -5.70 -9.63 -3.20
N GLU A 5 -5.97 -10.67 -2.42
CA GLU A 5 -7.10 -10.70 -1.49
C GLU A 5 -6.94 -9.68 -0.35
N ILE A 6 -5.74 -9.61 0.25
CA ILE A 6 -5.41 -8.57 1.25
C ILE A 6 -5.59 -7.18 0.66
N PHE A 7 -5.07 -6.95 -0.55
CA PHE A 7 -5.18 -5.66 -1.21
C PHE A 7 -6.64 -5.28 -1.44
N CYS A 8 -7.47 -6.19 -1.94
CA CYS A 8 -8.90 -5.94 -2.11
C CYS A 8 -9.57 -5.54 -0.79
N TYR A 9 -9.33 -6.29 0.29
CA TYR A 9 -9.88 -5.96 1.61
C TYR A 9 -9.45 -4.57 2.12
N VAL A 10 -8.16 -4.26 1.96
CA VAL A 10 -7.60 -2.98 2.40
C VAL A 10 -8.12 -1.83 1.54
N ASP A 11 -8.26 -2.04 0.23
CA ASP A 11 -8.76 -1.03 -0.70
C ASP A 11 -10.24 -0.72 -0.43
N ASP A 12 -11.07 -1.75 -0.24
CA ASP A 12 -12.47 -1.59 0.15
C ASP A 12 -12.61 -0.84 1.48
N PHE A 13 -11.73 -1.14 2.45
CA PHE A 13 -11.68 -0.41 3.71
C PHE A 13 -11.37 1.08 3.52
N PHE A 14 -10.36 1.42 2.71
CA PHE A 14 -10.02 2.82 2.44
C PHE A 14 -11.11 3.54 1.65
N GLN A 15 -11.76 2.88 0.69
CA GLN A 15 -12.90 3.45 -0.02
C GLN A 15 -14.04 3.78 0.94
N GLU A 16 -14.36 2.88 1.87
CA GLU A 16 -15.40 3.15 2.87
C GLU A 16 -14.98 4.25 3.83
N LEU A 17 -13.75 4.21 4.35
CA LEU A 17 -13.20 5.24 5.22
C LEU A 17 -13.23 6.63 4.58
N ASP A 18 -12.87 6.72 3.29
CA ASP A 18 -12.86 7.99 2.54
C ASP A 18 -14.28 8.53 2.33
N LYS A 19 -15.29 7.68 2.15
CA LYS A 19 -16.71 8.12 2.13
C LYS A 19 -17.12 8.81 3.43
N HIS A 20 -16.67 8.30 4.58
CA HIS A 20 -16.99 8.88 5.90
C HIS A 20 -16.13 10.10 6.26
N THR A 21 -14.91 10.20 5.71
CA THR A 21 -13.96 11.29 6.04
C THR A 21 -13.96 12.45 5.06
N ASN A 22 -14.42 12.27 3.81
CA ASN A 22 -14.63 13.38 2.86
C ASN A 22 -15.69 14.40 3.34
N SER A 23 -16.52 14.03 4.33
CA SER A 23 -17.41 14.98 5.01
C SER A 23 -16.68 15.95 5.96
N ILE A 24 -15.43 15.66 6.33
CA ILE A 24 -14.69 16.36 7.41
C ILE A 24 -13.52 17.19 6.87
N THR A 25 -12.94 16.84 5.72
CA THR A 25 -11.64 17.40 5.28
C THR A 25 -11.72 18.19 3.96
N ASN A 26 -12.58 19.19 3.88
CA ASN A 26 -12.71 20.07 2.70
C ASN A 26 -11.69 21.22 2.65
N HIS A 27 -10.55 21.15 3.34
CA HIS A 27 -9.57 22.23 3.31
C HIS A 27 -8.14 21.72 3.25
N ASN A 28 -7.41 22.18 2.23
CA ASN A 28 -5.95 22.19 2.05
C ASN A 28 -5.33 21.05 1.20
N ASN A 29 -5.79 20.90 -0.04
CA ASN A 29 -5.06 20.16 -1.07
C ASN A 29 -3.83 20.94 -1.53
N LYS A 30 -2.72 20.86 -0.79
CA LYS A 30 -1.41 21.24 -1.34
C LYS A 30 -1.02 20.19 -2.38
N SER A 31 -0.98 20.59 -3.65
CA SER A 31 -0.56 19.76 -4.78
C SER A 31 0.95 19.47 -4.69
N GLY A 32 1.32 18.55 -3.80
CA GLY A 32 2.65 17.94 -3.79
C GLY A 32 2.77 16.88 -4.90
N PRO A 33 4.00 16.40 -5.17
CA PRO A 33 4.20 15.30 -6.10
C PRO A 33 3.35 14.08 -5.68
N LYS A 34 2.60 13.53 -6.65
CA LYS A 34 1.75 12.35 -6.41
C LYS A 34 2.63 11.21 -5.88
N SER A 35 2.25 10.67 -4.72
CA SER A 35 2.86 9.45 -4.20
C SER A 35 2.81 8.36 -5.27
N ARG A 36 3.92 7.63 -5.43
CA ARG A 36 4.01 6.51 -6.37
C ARG A 36 3.25 5.27 -5.90
N LEU A 37 2.82 5.25 -4.62
CA LEU A 37 2.02 4.21 -4.02
C LEU A 37 0.76 4.83 -3.39
N ASN A 38 -0.38 4.18 -3.59
CA ASN A 38 -1.62 4.50 -2.91
C ASN A 38 -1.61 3.94 -1.46
N ARG A 39 -2.54 4.39 -0.62
CA ARG A 39 -2.61 4.00 0.80
C ARG A 39 -2.82 2.49 0.94
N SER A 40 -3.63 1.89 0.08
CA SER A 40 -3.94 0.46 0.07
C SER A 40 -2.70 -0.40 -0.20
N GLU A 41 -1.86 0.01 -1.16
CA GLU A 41 -0.59 -0.63 -1.50
C GLU A 41 0.37 -0.57 -0.31
N VAL A 42 0.50 0.60 0.33
CA VAL A 42 1.38 0.79 1.50
C VAL A 42 0.96 -0.14 2.64
N ILE A 43 -0.33 -0.19 2.99
CA ILE A 43 -0.82 -1.06 4.07
C ILE A 43 -0.65 -2.53 3.70
N THR A 44 -0.93 -2.92 2.46
CA THR A 44 -0.73 -4.30 1.99
C THR A 44 0.74 -4.72 2.13
N ILE A 45 1.69 -3.85 1.80
CA ILE A 45 3.13 -4.10 1.99
C ILE A 45 3.47 -4.28 3.47
N ILE A 46 2.91 -3.45 4.36
CA ILE A 46 3.16 -3.53 5.81
C ILE A 46 2.61 -4.83 6.40
N ILE A 47 1.39 -5.23 6.02
CA ILE A 47 0.78 -6.50 6.45
C ILE A 47 1.63 -7.68 5.98
N GLY A 48 2.04 -7.66 4.71
CA GLY A 48 2.93 -8.68 4.15
C GLY A 48 4.26 -8.77 4.90
N TYR A 49 4.88 -7.64 5.20
CA TYR A 49 6.11 -7.59 5.99
C TYR A 49 5.92 -8.23 7.36
N TRP A 50 4.88 -7.81 8.09
CA TRP A 50 4.60 -8.29 9.44
C TRP A 50 4.43 -9.80 9.51
N GLN A 51 3.82 -10.42 8.48
CA GLN A 51 3.62 -11.86 8.42
C GLN A 51 4.82 -12.66 7.90
N SER A 52 5.70 -12.00 7.14
CA SER A 52 6.83 -12.65 6.48
C SER A 52 8.02 -12.93 7.40
N SER A 53 7.95 -12.51 8.68
CA SER A 53 8.96 -12.77 9.73
C SER A 53 10.38 -12.31 9.38
N TYR A 54 10.55 -11.39 8.43
CA TYR A 54 11.86 -10.77 8.17
C TYR A 54 12.22 -9.82 9.30
N ASP A 55 13.46 -9.90 9.77
CA ASP A 55 14.00 -8.98 10.77
C ASP A 55 14.19 -7.55 10.23
N CYS A 56 14.31 -7.43 8.91
CA CYS A 56 14.57 -6.15 8.25
C CYS A 56 13.63 -5.92 7.06
N PHE A 57 12.89 -4.81 7.12
CA PHE A 57 11.98 -4.35 6.07
C PHE A 57 12.67 -4.21 4.71
N LYS A 58 13.93 -3.78 4.68
CA LYS A 58 14.70 -3.63 3.44
C LYS A 58 14.94 -4.98 2.76
N ASN A 59 15.19 -6.03 3.53
CA ASN A 59 15.41 -7.37 3.01
C ASN A 59 14.12 -7.93 2.41
N TYR A 60 13.00 -7.77 3.14
CA TYR A 60 11.68 -8.11 2.65
C TYR A 60 11.35 -7.40 1.32
N CYS A 61 11.55 -6.08 1.22
CA CYS A 61 11.30 -5.35 -0.03
C CYS A 61 12.22 -5.80 -1.19
N SER A 62 13.48 -6.13 -0.88
CA SER A 62 14.45 -6.58 -1.89
C SER A 62 14.05 -7.94 -2.47
N GLU A 63 13.57 -8.85 -1.63
CA GLU A 63 13.11 -10.18 -2.01
C GLU A 63 11.73 -10.16 -2.68
N ALA A 64 10.83 -9.27 -2.23
CA ALA A 64 9.57 -8.96 -2.89
C ALA A 64 9.75 -8.28 -4.27
N ASN A 65 10.99 -8.22 -4.81
CA ASN A 65 11.34 -7.56 -6.07
C ASN A 65 10.80 -6.12 -6.15
N MET A 66 10.71 -5.41 -5.02
CA MET A 66 10.49 -3.97 -4.98
C MET A 66 11.79 -3.27 -5.41
N ASN A 67 12.17 -3.47 -6.67
CA ASN A 67 13.27 -2.73 -7.28
C ASN A 67 12.89 -1.26 -7.21
N SER A 68 13.60 -0.48 -6.40
CA SER A 68 13.47 0.98 -6.30
C SER A 68 13.57 1.69 -7.66
N SER A 69 14.21 1.01 -8.63
CA SER A 69 14.35 1.43 -10.02
C SER A 69 13.19 1.00 -10.95
N SER A 70 12.37 0.00 -10.58
CA SER A 70 11.27 -0.48 -11.41
C SER A 70 9.92 0.06 -10.92
N LYS A 71 9.25 0.79 -11.80
CA LYS A 71 8.29 1.84 -11.47
C LYS A 71 6.89 1.41 -11.00
N ARG A 72 6.64 0.15 -10.64
CA ARG A 72 5.33 -0.31 -10.17
C ARG A 72 5.47 -1.47 -9.18
N PHE A 73 4.86 -1.32 -8.01
CA PHE A 73 4.47 -2.47 -7.21
C PHE A 73 3.41 -3.24 -8.03
N SER A 74 3.63 -4.52 -8.31
CA SER A 74 2.67 -5.35 -9.04
C SER A 74 2.21 -6.47 -8.13
N ILE A 75 0.99 -6.31 -7.64
CA ILE A 75 0.30 -7.29 -6.79
C ILE A 75 0.16 -8.65 -7.50
N SER A 76 0.18 -8.67 -8.84
CA SER A 76 0.13 -9.88 -9.68
C SER A 76 1.40 -10.76 -9.66
N LYS A 77 2.44 -10.38 -8.93
CA LYS A 77 3.71 -11.12 -8.81
C LYS A 77 4.03 -11.62 -7.41
N LEU A 78 3.11 -11.42 -6.48
CA LEU A 78 3.10 -12.01 -5.15
C LEU A 78 2.15 -13.21 -5.12
#